data_AF-A0A964LYI2-F1
#
_entry.id   AF-A0A964LYI2-F1
#
_cell.length_a   1.000
_cell.length_b   1.000
_cell.length_c   1.000
_cell.angle_alpha   90.00
_cell.angle_beta   90.00
_cell.angle_gamma   90.00
#
_symmetry.space_group_name_H-M   'P 1'
#
loop_
_entity.id
_entity.type
_entity.pdbx_description
1 polymer ?
#
loop_
_entity_poly.entity_id
_entity_poly.type
_entity_poly.pdbx_seq_one_letter_code
_entity_poly.pdbx_strand_id
1 'polypeptide(L)'
;MHLENSCAVFLNRTAPDLPGHGRDWTPPEQVTLQSYLDCVTAIVDAADEPMIVVAHSRGGIVLTALAETRPEKISSAIYLAAVLLRDGQTVFDTVGEAEGSLILPNMFMAEDRSWDMLREEAFDDALYADCSSEDITLCHALLTREPLAPSLTPTRTTQTRFGAVHKVYIELSQDRAVTPRWQRAMYTAVPCAEVCAIAASHSAYFSQPERLVEHIERIAKSRAELLPA
;
A
#
# COMPACT_ATOMS: atom_id res chain seq x y z
N MET A 1 -31.76 12.18 32.10
CA MET A 1 -32.48 11.88 30.84
C MET A 1 -31.45 12.02 29.73
N HIS A 2 -31.00 10.85 29.22
CA HIS A 2 -29.99 10.57 28.15
C HIS A 2 -28.52 10.98 28.44
N LEU A 3 -27.59 10.08 28.83
CA LEU A 3 -26.87 9.00 28.10
C LEU A 3 -25.92 9.57 27.02
N GLU A 4 -24.60 9.65 27.27
CA GLU A 4 -23.55 8.63 26.98
C GLU A 4 -23.14 8.54 25.49
N ASN A 5 -21.88 8.91 25.17
CA ASN A 5 -20.86 8.02 24.55
C ASN A 5 -19.61 8.78 24.05
N SER A 6 -18.56 8.71 24.86
CA SER A 6 -17.25 8.11 24.54
C SER A 6 -16.87 7.92 23.06
N CYS A 7 -15.80 8.58 22.63
CA CYS A 7 -14.57 7.94 22.13
C CYS A 7 -13.61 9.02 21.61
N ALA A 8 -12.60 9.35 22.40
CA ALA A 8 -11.44 10.09 21.91
C ALA A 8 -10.70 9.18 20.91
N VAL A 9 -10.72 9.53 19.62
CA VAL A 9 -9.95 8.81 18.61
C VAL A 9 -8.50 9.30 18.69
N PHE A 10 -7.69 8.66 19.53
CA PHE A 10 -6.24 8.83 19.51
C PHE A 10 -5.67 8.01 18.34
N LEU A 11 -5.49 8.62 17.17
CA LEU A 11 -4.73 7.99 16.09
C LEU A 11 -3.25 8.28 16.30
N ASN A 12 -2.52 7.33 16.89
CA ASN A 12 -1.06 7.34 16.80
C ASN A 12 -0.68 7.03 15.34
N ARG A 13 -0.35 8.07 14.57
CA ARG A 13 -0.08 7.98 13.12
C ARG A 13 1.43 7.87 12.91
N THR A 14 1.88 6.78 12.29
CA THR A 14 3.28 6.57 11.91
C THR A 14 3.36 6.28 10.42
N ALA A 15 4.29 6.94 9.73
CA ALA A 15 4.64 6.67 8.33
C ALA A 15 6.15 6.40 8.27
N PRO A 16 6.59 5.14 8.33
CA PRO A 16 8.01 4.80 8.38
C PRO A 16 8.64 4.88 6.98
N ASP A 17 9.90 5.30 6.94
CA ASP A 17 10.76 5.08 5.77
C ASP A 17 11.20 3.61 5.77
N LEU A 18 10.87 2.87 4.71
CA LEU A 18 11.37 1.51 4.51
C LEU A 18 12.85 1.56 4.07
N PRO A 19 13.63 0.48 4.30
CA PRO A 19 14.98 0.37 3.78
C PRO A 19 15.13 0.83 2.32
N GLY A 20 16.11 1.68 2.03
CA GLY A 20 16.35 2.21 0.68
C GLY A 20 15.34 3.27 0.19
N HIS A 21 14.50 3.81 1.07
CA HIS A 21 13.54 4.86 0.78
C HIS A 21 13.65 6.04 1.76
N GLY A 22 13.23 7.23 1.30
CA GLY A 22 13.14 8.42 2.14
C GLY A 22 14.48 8.74 2.81
N ARG A 23 14.54 8.67 4.13
CA ARG A 23 15.75 8.94 4.92
C ARG A 23 16.60 7.70 5.19
N ASP A 24 16.18 6.53 4.76
CA ASP A 24 16.97 5.30 4.83
C ASP A 24 17.79 5.15 3.54
N TRP A 25 19.12 5.10 3.69
CA TRP A 25 20.07 5.05 2.58
C TRP A 25 20.63 3.65 2.34
N THR A 26 19.93 2.60 2.77
CA THR A 26 20.32 1.21 2.49
C THR A 26 20.46 1.02 0.97
N PRO A 27 21.61 0.53 0.46
CA PRO A 27 21.79 0.33 -0.97
C PRO A 27 20.73 -0.63 -1.54
N PRO A 28 20.10 -0.34 -2.69
CA PRO A 28 19.01 -1.16 -3.22
C PRO A 28 19.33 -2.64 -3.39
N GLU A 29 20.58 -2.97 -3.70
CA GLU A 29 21.06 -4.35 -3.82
C GLU A 29 21.09 -5.14 -2.50
N GLN A 30 21.01 -4.47 -1.36
CA GLN A 30 20.93 -5.08 -0.02
C GLN A 30 19.49 -5.20 0.50
N VAL A 31 18.54 -4.56 -0.19
CA VAL A 31 17.15 -4.52 0.24
C VAL A 31 16.41 -5.78 -0.19
N THR A 32 15.61 -6.33 0.71
CA THR A 32 14.78 -7.51 0.49
C THR A 32 13.37 -7.31 1.03
N LEU A 33 12.41 -8.15 0.59
CA LEU A 33 11.07 -8.16 1.21
C LEU A 33 11.14 -8.41 2.72
N GLN A 34 12.07 -9.27 3.17
CA GLN A 34 12.26 -9.53 4.60
C GLN A 34 12.72 -8.28 5.35
N SER A 35 13.63 -7.47 4.79
CA SER A 35 14.06 -6.22 5.44
C SER A 35 12.93 -5.20 5.58
N TYR A 36 12.02 -5.12 4.60
CA TYR A 36 10.81 -4.30 4.72
C TYR A 36 9.88 -4.84 5.81
N LEU A 37 9.69 -6.16 5.82
CA LEU A 37 8.86 -6.83 6.81
C LEU A 37 9.38 -6.62 8.23
N ASP A 38 10.69 -6.74 8.45
CA ASP A 38 11.33 -6.54 9.75
C ASP A 38 11.09 -5.11 10.28
N CYS A 39 11.24 -4.11 9.40
CA CYS A 39 10.97 -2.71 9.71
C CYS A 39 9.53 -2.49 10.19
N VAL A 40 8.53 -2.95 9.43
CA VAL A 40 7.12 -2.76 9.82
C VAL A 40 6.70 -3.66 10.99
N THR A 41 7.31 -4.84 11.13
CA THR A 41 7.08 -5.75 12.26
C THR A 41 7.49 -5.11 13.57
N ALA A 42 8.65 -4.44 13.60
CA ALA A 42 9.11 -3.74 14.80
C ALA A 42 8.11 -2.65 15.27
N ILE A 43 7.43 -2.00 14.33
CA ILE A 43 6.44 -0.95 14.63
C ILE A 43 5.16 -1.57 15.22
N VAL A 44 4.60 -2.59 14.56
CA VAL A 44 3.35 -3.21 15.03
C VAL A 44 3.53 -4.06 16.30
N ASP A 45 4.71 -4.64 16.49
CA ASP A 45 5.04 -5.40 17.71
C ASP A 45 5.20 -4.46 18.92
N ALA A 46 5.64 -3.20 18.70
CA ALA A 46 5.72 -2.17 19.73
C ALA A 46 4.37 -1.53 20.10
N ALA A 47 3.33 -1.72 19.29
CA ALA A 47 1.98 -1.28 19.62
C ALA A 47 1.31 -2.24 20.61
N ASP A 48 0.65 -1.69 21.62
CA ASP A 48 -0.13 -2.44 22.60
C ASP A 48 -1.35 -3.11 21.95
N GLU A 49 -2.00 -2.38 21.03
CA GLU A 49 -3.22 -2.80 20.35
C GLU A 49 -2.99 -3.07 18.84
N PRO A 50 -3.78 -3.97 18.22
CA PRO A 50 -3.72 -4.22 16.79
C PRO A 50 -3.96 -2.95 15.96
N MET A 51 -3.08 -2.71 14.98
CA MET A 51 -3.08 -1.49 14.17
C MET A 51 -3.94 -1.62 12.92
N ILE A 52 -4.47 -0.49 12.44
CA ILE A 52 -4.92 -0.37 11.05
C ILE A 52 -3.69 -0.03 10.22
N VAL A 53 -3.39 -0.85 9.22
CA VAL A 53 -2.21 -0.67 8.37
C VAL A 53 -2.70 -0.35 6.96
N VAL A 54 -2.27 0.81 6.45
CA VAL A 54 -2.56 1.26 5.09
C VAL A 54 -1.31 1.07 4.26
N ALA A 55 -1.44 0.37 3.13
CA ALA A 55 -0.38 0.22 2.16
C ALA A 55 -0.82 0.81 0.82
N HIS A 56 0.09 1.55 0.19
CA HIS A 56 -0.10 2.13 -1.13
C HIS A 56 0.79 1.42 -2.15
N SER A 57 0.28 1.25 -3.38
CA SER A 57 1.05 0.71 -4.50
C SER A 57 1.82 -0.57 -4.15
N ARG A 58 3.13 -0.64 -4.40
CA ARG A 58 4.00 -1.79 -4.06
C ARG A 58 4.09 -2.10 -2.57
N GLY A 59 3.74 -1.15 -1.69
CA GLY A 59 3.64 -1.39 -0.25
C GLY A 59 2.65 -2.52 0.09
N GLY A 60 1.68 -2.82 -0.79
CA GLY A 60 0.76 -3.94 -0.61
C GLY A 60 1.45 -5.31 -0.49
N ILE A 61 2.64 -5.48 -1.08
CA ILE A 61 3.46 -6.69 -0.93
C ILE A 61 3.89 -6.86 0.54
N VAL A 62 4.34 -5.76 1.16
CA VAL A 62 4.78 -5.73 2.55
C VAL A 62 3.61 -5.95 3.49
N LEU A 63 2.47 -5.30 3.25
CA LEU A 63 1.27 -5.51 4.05
C LEU A 63 0.75 -6.95 3.96
N THR A 64 0.84 -7.57 2.79
CA THR A 64 0.45 -8.98 2.62
C THR A 64 1.37 -9.90 3.42
N ALA A 65 2.69 -9.68 3.38
CA ALA A 65 3.65 -10.43 4.19
C ALA A 65 3.47 -10.18 5.71
N LEU A 66 3.16 -8.95 6.11
CA LEU A 66 2.87 -8.61 7.50
C LEU A 66 1.58 -9.27 7.98
N ALA A 67 0.52 -9.24 7.18
CA ALA A 67 -0.74 -9.91 7.47
C ALA A 67 -0.59 -11.44 7.52
N GLU A 68 0.34 -12.02 6.76
CA GLU A 68 0.70 -13.42 6.93
C GLU A 68 1.48 -13.65 8.23
N THR A 69 2.43 -12.80 8.62
CA THR A 69 3.35 -13.11 9.75
C THR A 69 2.91 -12.58 11.11
N ARG A 70 2.04 -11.57 11.14
CA ARG A 70 1.46 -10.91 12.33
C ARG A 70 -0.03 -10.58 12.14
N PRO A 71 -0.89 -11.54 11.73
CA PRO A 71 -2.33 -11.29 11.55
C PRO A 71 -3.00 -10.71 12.80
N GLU A 72 -2.54 -11.11 13.99
CA GLU A 72 -3.04 -10.64 15.29
C GLU A 72 -2.71 -9.17 15.59
N LYS A 73 -1.67 -8.61 14.96
CA LYS A 73 -1.28 -7.21 15.13
C LYS A 73 -1.98 -6.27 14.14
N ILE A 74 -2.85 -6.80 13.27
CA ILE A 74 -3.55 -6.03 12.25
C ILE A 74 -5.06 -6.08 12.49
N SER A 75 -5.63 -4.96 12.94
CA SER A 75 -7.08 -4.80 13.06
C SER A 75 -7.75 -4.71 11.68
N SER A 76 -7.10 -4.04 10.72
CA SER A 76 -7.53 -4.00 9.32
C SER A 76 -6.34 -3.71 8.39
N ALA A 77 -6.24 -4.47 7.30
CA ALA A 77 -5.31 -4.25 6.20
C ALA A 77 -6.02 -3.45 5.10
N ILE A 78 -5.57 -2.22 4.85
CA ILE A 78 -6.13 -1.32 3.83
C ILE A 78 -5.17 -1.21 2.66
N TYR A 79 -5.64 -1.59 1.47
CA TYR A 79 -4.90 -1.53 0.21
C TYR A 79 -5.37 -0.32 -0.60
N LEU A 80 -4.57 0.74 -0.67
CA LEU A 80 -4.86 1.96 -1.43
C LEU A 80 -4.19 1.87 -2.81
N ALA A 81 -4.95 1.59 -3.87
CA ALA A 81 -4.42 1.29 -5.21
C ALA A 81 -3.16 0.40 -5.17
N ALA A 82 -3.17 -0.56 -4.25
CA ALA A 82 -1.99 -1.32 -3.88
C ALA A 82 -1.97 -2.69 -4.57
N VAL A 83 -0.76 -3.21 -4.73
CA VAL A 83 -0.54 -4.56 -5.20
C VAL A 83 -1.11 -5.56 -4.18
N LEU A 84 -2.00 -6.44 -4.64
CA LEU A 84 -2.65 -7.46 -3.82
C LEU A 84 -2.59 -8.80 -4.58
N LEU A 85 -1.65 -9.65 -4.17
CA LEU A 85 -1.23 -10.84 -4.90
C LEU A 85 -1.82 -12.12 -4.30
N ARG A 86 -2.08 -13.13 -5.15
CA ARG A 86 -2.37 -14.49 -4.65
C ARG A 86 -1.09 -15.13 -4.12
N ASP A 87 -1.27 -16.19 -3.32
CA ASP A 87 -0.16 -17.06 -2.92
C ASP A 87 0.66 -17.51 -4.14
N GLY A 88 1.98 -17.45 -4.02
CA GLY A 88 2.90 -17.86 -5.06
C GLY A 88 3.22 -16.78 -6.11
N GLN A 89 2.48 -15.67 -6.20
CA GLN A 89 2.69 -14.65 -7.23
C GLN A 89 3.70 -13.57 -6.83
N THR A 90 4.41 -13.06 -7.83
CA THR A 90 5.18 -11.81 -7.82
C THR A 90 4.37 -10.67 -8.44
N VAL A 91 4.86 -9.43 -8.35
CA VAL A 91 4.24 -8.28 -9.05
C VAL A 91 4.16 -8.56 -10.55
N PHE A 92 5.25 -9.10 -11.11
CA PHE A 92 5.40 -9.34 -12.54
C PHE A 92 4.45 -10.41 -13.08
N ASP A 93 3.93 -11.31 -12.24
CA ASP A 93 2.92 -12.29 -12.67
C ASP A 93 1.54 -11.67 -12.91
N THR A 94 1.33 -10.41 -12.52
CA THR A 94 0.03 -9.72 -12.65
C THR A 94 -0.01 -8.67 -13.75
N VAL A 95 1.13 -8.40 -14.39
CA VAL A 95 1.26 -7.34 -15.42
C VAL A 95 0.41 -7.59 -16.67
N GLY A 96 -0.08 -8.81 -16.88
CA GLY A 96 -1.05 -9.11 -17.94
C GLY A 96 -2.37 -8.34 -17.80
N GLU A 97 -2.70 -7.84 -16.60
CA GLU A 97 -3.89 -7.03 -16.34
C GLU A 97 -3.60 -5.52 -16.31
N ALA A 98 -2.35 -5.12 -16.53
CA ALA A 98 -1.88 -3.74 -16.47
C ALA A 98 -2.12 -2.95 -17.78
N GLU A 99 -3.12 -3.34 -18.56
CA GLU A 99 -3.47 -2.60 -19.79
C GLU A 99 -3.76 -1.13 -19.46
N GLY A 100 -3.16 -0.23 -20.24
CA GLY A 100 -3.23 1.22 -20.04
C GLY A 100 -2.34 1.76 -18.92
N SER A 101 -1.59 0.91 -18.21
CA SER A 101 -0.63 1.38 -17.20
C SER A 101 0.52 2.15 -17.86
N LEU A 102 0.86 3.29 -17.27
CA LEU A 102 2.03 4.08 -17.63
C LEU A 102 3.31 3.60 -16.92
N ILE A 103 3.22 2.67 -15.95
CA ILE A 103 4.39 2.12 -15.25
C ILE A 103 5.22 1.27 -16.20
N LEU A 104 4.63 0.19 -16.72
CA LEU A 104 5.35 -0.80 -17.50
C LEU A 104 6.08 -0.25 -18.74
N PRO A 105 5.47 0.62 -19.57
CA PRO A 105 6.17 1.17 -20.75
C PRO A 105 7.27 2.17 -20.38
N ASN A 106 7.22 2.79 -19.20
CA ASN A 106 8.18 3.82 -18.78
C ASN A 106 9.17 3.34 -17.72
N MET A 107 9.03 2.12 -17.21
CA MET A 107 9.94 1.52 -16.26
C MET A 107 11.22 1.08 -16.93
N PHE A 108 12.35 1.35 -16.29
CA PHE A 108 13.65 0.78 -16.63
C PHE A 108 14.31 0.22 -15.37
N MET A 109 15.22 -0.72 -15.56
CA MET A 109 15.87 -1.45 -14.46
C MET A 109 17.38 -1.30 -14.58
N ALA A 110 18.05 -1.38 -13.44
CA ALA A 110 19.49 -1.57 -13.40
C ALA A 110 19.89 -2.89 -14.10
N GLU A 111 21.07 -2.93 -14.71
CA GLU A 111 21.58 -4.14 -15.38
C GLU A 111 21.75 -5.30 -14.39
N ASP A 112 22.19 -5.02 -13.17
CA ASP A 112 22.31 -5.98 -12.07
C ASP A 112 20.98 -6.32 -11.39
N ARG A 113 19.86 -5.69 -11.82
CA ARG A 113 18.51 -5.86 -11.28
C ARG A 113 18.38 -5.51 -9.79
N SER A 114 19.23 -4.63 -9.28
CA SER A 114 19.14 -4.11 -7.90
C SER A 114 17.94 -3.19 -7.70
N TRP A 115 17.61 -2.36 -8.70
CA TRP A 115 16.52 -1.39 -8.63
C TRP A 115 15.82 -1.18 -9.98
N ASP A 116 14.62 -0.59 -9.92
CA ASP A 116 13.89 -0.03 -11.05
C ASP A 116 13.51 1.44 -10.80
N MET A 117 13.17 2.15 -11.87
CA MET A 117 12.71 3.53 -11.83
C MET A 117 11.86 3.82 -13.07
N LEU A 118 10.92 4.77 -12.98
CA LEU A 118 10.26 5.29 -14.17
C LEU A 118 11.12 6.36 -14.83
N ARG A 119 10.97 6.49 -16.15
CA ARG A 119 11.42 7.68 -16.88
C ARG A 119 10.79 8.92 -16.27
N GLU A 120 11.60 9.96 -16.09
CA GLU A 120 11.22 11.19 -15.40
C GLU A 120 10.00 11.85 -16.06
N GLU A 121 9.93 11.78 -17.40
CA GLU A 121 8.83 12.34 -18.19
C GLU A 121 7.49 11.66 -17.93
N ALA A 122 7.48 10.49 -17.29
CA ALA A 122 6.28 9.75 -16.95
C ALA A 122 5.82 9.94 -15.50
N PHE A 123 6.61 10.56 -14.61
CA PHE A 123 6.25 10.69 -13.19
C PHE A 123 4.93 11.42 -13.00
N ASP A 124 4.78 12.59 -13.62
CA ASP A 124 3.60 13.43 -13.47
C ASP A 124 2.35 12.68 -13.93
N ASP A 125 2.36 12.16 -15.15
CA ASP A 125 1.21 11.49 -15.73
C ASP A 125 0.89 10.14 -15.08
N ALA A 126 1.90 9.38 -14.64
CA ALA A 126 1.69 8.06 -14.04
C ALA A 126 1.31 8.14 -12.56
N LEU A 127 2.00 9.00 -11.79
CA LEU A 127 1.94 9.00 -10.32
C LEU A 127 1.19 10.19 -9.74
N TYR A 128 1.15 11.33 -10.43
CA TYR A 128 0.73 12.62 -9.84
C TYR A 128 -0.23 13.43 -10.71
N ALA A 129 -0.98 12.78 -11.61
CA ALA A 129 -1.71 13.42 -12.71
C ALA A 129 -2.80 14.43 -12.26
N ASP A 130 -3.24 14.33 -11.01
CA ASP A 130 -4.24 15.20 -10.36
C ASP A 130 -3.71 15.92 -9.12
N CYS A 131 -2.39 15.92 -8.91
CA CYS A 131 -1.73 16.60 -7.80
C CYS A 131 -1.42 18.08 -8.13
N SER A 132 -1.17 18.89 -7.10
CA SER A 132 -0.74 20.28 -7.28
C SER A 132 0.67 20.36 -7.86
N SER A 133 1.02 21.48 -8.48
CA SER A 133 2.40 21.73 -8.95
C SER A 133 3.42 21.69 -7.83
N GLU A 134 3.04 22.13 -6.64
CA GLU A 134 3.83 22.15 -5.42
C GLU A 134 4.14 20.72 -4.95
N ASP A 135 3.14 19.85 -4.93
CA ASP A 135 3.31 18.44 -4.58
C ASP A 135 4.14 17.69 -5.62
N ILE A 136 3.90 17.95 -6.91
CA ILE A 136 4.71 17.38 -8.00
C ILE A 136 6.17 17.78 -7.83
N THR A 137 6.45 19.08 -7.63
CA THR A 137 7.82 19.58 -7.42
C THR A 137 8.48 18.93 -6.21
N LEU A 138 7.75 18.78 -5.10
CA LEU A 138 8.23 18.09 -3.92
C LEU A 138 8.57 16.62 -4.23
N CYS A 139 7.69 15.91 -4.93
CA CYS A 139 7.88 14.51 -5.27
C CYS A 139 9.09 14.29 -6.18
N HIS A 140 9.30 15.13 -7.19
CA HIS A 140 10.51 15.08 -8.02
C HIS A 140 11.80 15.19 -7.20
N ALA A 141 11.80 15.97 -6.11
CA ALA A 141 12.94 16.11 -5.22
C ALA A 141 13.14 14.93 -4.25
N LEU A 142 12.13 14.10 -4.05
CA LEU A 142 12.12 13.02 -3.06
C LEU A 142 12.16 11.62 -3.67
N LEU A 143 11.79 11.47 -4.94
CA LEU A 143 11.77 10.17 -5.62
C LEU A 143 13.17 9.55 -5.65
N THR A 144 13.24 8.29 -5.21
CA THR A 144 14.44 7.47 -5.26
C THR A 144 14.23 6.28 -6.20
N ARG A 145 15.32 5.57 -6.49
CA ARG A 145 15.26 4.28 -7.19
C ARG A 145 14.53 3.28 -6.30
N GLU A 146 13.60 2.51 -6.85
CA GLU A 146 12.91 1.49 -6.09
C GLU A 146 13.74 0.20 -6.06
N PRO A 147 14.08 -0.34 -4.88
CA PRO A 147 14.65 -1.69 -4.79
C PRO A 147 13.74 -2.73 -5.43
N LEU A 148 14.29 -3.51 -6.36
CA LEU A 148 13.51 -4.40 -7.22
C LEU A 148 13.20 -5.76 -6.57
N ALA A 149 14.07 -6.24 -5.67
CA ALA A 149 13.99 -7.57 -5.07
C ALA A 149 12.63 -7.86 -4.37
N PRO A 150 12.00 -6.93 -3.61
CA PRO A 150 10.66 -7.14 -3.06
C PRO A 150 9.60 -7.47 -4.13
N SER A 151 9.62 -6.78 -5.28
CA SER A 151 8.66 -7.00 -6.37
C SER A 151 8.86 -8.33 -7.10
N LEU A 152 10.09 -8.88 -7.05
CA LEU A 152 10.44 -10.19 -7.60
C LEU A 152 10.22 -11.35 -6.61
N THR A 153 9.95 -11.05 -5.34
CA THR A 153 9.79 -12.07 -4.30
C THR A 153 8.36 -12.63 -4.34
N PRO A 154 8.19 -13.94 -4.53
CA PRO A 154 6.87 -14.55 -4.53
C PRO A 154 6.18 -14.40 -3.17
N THR A 155 4.92 -13.96 -3.18
CA THR A 155 4.09 -13.85 -1.99
C THR A 155 3.84 -15.23 -1.39
N ARG A 156 3.80 -15.33 -0.05
CA ARG A 156 3.44 -16.55 0.69
C ARG A 156 2.29 -16.22 1.62
N THR A 157 1.14 -16.88 1.44
CA THR A 157 -0.06 -16.63 2.24
C THR A 157 -0.84 -17.90 2.55
N THR A 158 -1.51 -17.93 3.69
CA THR A 158 -2.39 -19.02 4.10
C THR A 158 -3.79 -18.53 4.43
N GLN A 159 -4.79 -19.40 4.30
CA GLN A 159 -6.18 -19.06 4.61
C GLN A 159 -6.39 -18.75 6.10
N THR A 160 -5.63 -19.40 6.98
CA THR A 160 -5.76 -19.26 8.44
C THR A 160 -5.04 -18.02 9.00
N ARG A 161 -4.17 -17.38 8.21
CA ARG A 161 -3.41 -16.19 8.63
C ARG A 161 -3.81 -15.00 7.78
N PHE A 162 -3.12 -14.72 6.67
CA PHE A 162 -3.50 -13.63 5.75
C PHE A 162 -4.97 -13.68 5.32
N GLY A 163 -5.48 -14.88 5.04
CA GLY A 163 -6.87 -15.09 4.64
C GLY A 163 -7.89 -14.62 5.70
N ALA A 164 -7.55 -14.73 6.99
CA ALA A 164 -8.40 -14.36 8.12
C ALA A 164 -8.38 -12.86 8.46
N VAL A 165 -7.39 -12.10 7.98
CA VAL A 165 -7.28 -10.65 8.23
C VAL A 165 -8.41 -9.89 7.55
N HIS A 166 -8.99 -8.89 8.23
CA HIS A 166 -9.95 -7.97 7.63
C HIS A 166 -9.27 -7.09 6.58
N LYS A 167 -9.60 -7.32 5.31
CA LYS A 167 -9.01 -6.63 4.16
C LYS A 167 -9.99 -5.63 3.57
N VAL A 168 -9.54 -4.40 3.34
CA VAL A 168 -10.29 -3.37 2.61
C VAL A 168 -9.45 -2.89 1.45
N TYR A 169 -10.09 -2.69 0.30
CA TYR A 169 -9.46 -2.07 -0.86
C TYR A 169 -10.03 -0.68 -1.10
N ILE A 170 -9.17 0.31 -1.28
CA ILE A 170 -9.53 1.66 -1.72
C ILE A 170 -9.05 1.79 -3.15
N GLU A 171 -9.99 1.66 -4.10
CA GLU A 171 -9.74 1.80 -5.53
C GLU A 171 -9.54 3.28 -5.87
N LEU A 172 -8.52 3.58 -6.68
CA LEU A 172 -8.35 4.92 -7.26
C LEU A 172 -8.81 4.88 -8.72
N SER A 173 -9.98 5.47 -8.98
CA SER A 173 -10.73 5.23 -10.22
C SER A 173 -10.16 5.96 -11.45
N GLN A 174 -9.19 6.85 -11.27
CA GLN A 174 -8.49 7.57 -12.36
C GLN A 174 -6.99 7.24 -12.39
N ASP A 175 -6.57 6.19 -11.67
CA ASP A 175 -5.19 5.76 -11.58
C ASP A 175 -4.64 5.31 -12.94
N ARG A 176 -3.47 5.82 -13.31
CA ARG A 176 -2.76 5.48 -14.55
C ARG A 176 -1.51 4.63 -14.28
N ALA A 177 -1.15 4.41 -13.02
CA ALA A 177 -0.07 3.55 -12.61
C ALA A 177 -0.57 2.12 -12.39
N VAL A 178 -1.36 1.91 -11.35
CA VAL A 178 -2.06 0.64 -11.09
C VAL A 178 -3.47 0.84 -11.58
N THR A 179 -3.75 0.57 -12.87
CA THR A 179 -5.03 0.97 -13.48
C THR A 179 -6.25 0.36 -12.76
N PRO A 180 -7.43 0.99 -12.81
CA PRO A 180 -8.64 0.44 -12.19
C PRO A 180 -8.95 -1.01 -12.62
N ARG A 181 -8.62 -1.35 -13.87
CA ARG A 181 -8.71 -2.73 -14.37
C ARG A 181 -7.78 -3.66 -13.58
N TRP A 182 -6.52 -3.27 -13.41
CA TRP A 182 -5.52 -4.05 -12.68
C TRP A 182 -5.87 -4.17 -11.19
N GLN A 183 -6.26 -3.07 -10.54
CA GLN A 183 -6.76 -3.05 -9.17
C GLN A 183 -7.92 -4.05 -8.99
N ARG A 184 -8.91 -4.00 -9.89
CA ARG A 184 -10.06 -4.91 -9.88
C ARG A 184 -9.70 -6.36 -10.06
N ALA A 185 -8.78 -6.66 -10.98
CA ALA A 185 -8.30 -8.02 -11.15
C ALA A 185 -7.69 -8.57 -9.84
N MET A 186 -6.92 -7.75 -9.12
CA MET A 186 -6.28 -8.12 -7.87
C MET A 186 -7.29 -8.33 -6.73
N TYR A 187 -8.17 -7.36 -6.43
CA TYR A 187 -9.14 -7.50 -5.34
C TYR A 187 -10.28 -8.49 -5.64
N THR A 188 -10.49 -8.87 -6.91
CA THR A 188 -11.40 -9.96 -7.27
C THR A 188 -10.73 -11.32 -7.04
N ALA A 189 -9.44 -11.44 -7.35
CA ALA A 189 -8.68 -12.67 -7.14
C ALA A 189 -8.38 -12.94 -5.66
N VAL A 190 -8.25 -11.88 -4.86
CA VAL A 190 -8.08 -11.92 -3.40
C VAL A 190 -9.19 -11.08 -2.76
N PRO A 191 -10.36 -11.69 -2.49
CA PRO A 191 -11.53 -10.95 -2.02
C PRO A 191 -11.27 -10.13 -0.75
N CYS A 192 -11.67 -8.87 -0.81
CA CYS A 192 -11.69 -7.95 0.33
C CYS A 192 -13.09 -7.93 0.99
N ALA A 193 -13.14 -7.64 2.28
CA ALA A 193 -14.41 -7.48 3.01
C ALA A 193 -15.18 -6.25 2.51
N GLU A 194 -14.46 -5.21 2.09
CA GLU A 194 -15.01 -4.01 1.50
C GLU A 194 -14.11 -3.51 0.37
N VAL A 195 -14.73 -2.95 -0.68
CA VAL A 195 -14.06 -2.15 -1.70
C VAL A 195 -14.78 -0.81 -1.79
N CYS A 196 -14.06 0.30 -1.61
CA CYS A 196 -14.56 1.64 -1.88
C CYS A 196 -13.69 2.30 -2.96
N ALA A 197 -14.16 3.42 -3.53
CA ALA A 197 -13.44 4.11 -4.59
C ALA A 197 -13.31 5.60 -4.30
N ILE A 198 -12.15 6.16 -4.62
CA ILE A 198 -11.88 7.59 -4.65
C ILE A 198 -11.67 8.01 -6.12
N ALA A 199 -12.25 9.14 -6.50
CA ALA A 199 -11.98 9.76 -7.79
C ALA A 199 -10.65 10.53 -7.73
N ALA A 200 -9.55 9.80 -7.88
CA ALA A 200 -8.19 10.32 -7.89
C ALA A 200 -7.29 9.51 -8.82
N SER A 201 -6.15 10.09 -9.20
CA SER A 201 -5.01 9.38 -9.80
C SER A 201 -4.29 8.52 -8.75
N HIS A 202 -3.01 8.18 -8.95
CA HIS A 202 -2.30 7.23 -8.09
C HIS A 202 -2.00 7.75 -6.67
N SER A 203 -1.89 9.07 -6.48
CA SER A 203 -1.41 9.68 -5.23
C SER A 203 -2.52 10.43 -4.48
N ALA A 204 -3.62 9.73 -4.16
CA ALA A 204 -4.77 10.31 -3.45
C ALA A 204 -4.43 10.90 -2.06
N TYR A 205 -3.30 10.54 -1.47
CA TYR A 205 -2.79 11.18 -0.24
C TYR A 205 -2.29 12.62 -0.45
N PHE A 206 -2.07 13.04 -1.70
CA PHE A 206 -1.85 14.44 -2.09
C PHE A 206 -3.11 15.07 -2.67
N SER A 207 -3.75 14.42 -3.64
CA SER A 207 -4.86 15.05 -4.39
C SER A 207 -6.23 15.00 -3.70
N GLN A 208 -6.46 14.01 -2.82
CA GLN A 208 -7.74 13.78 -2.13
C GLN A 208 -7.55 13.37 -0.65
N PRO A 209 -6.71 14.07 0.14
CA PRO A 209 -6.35 13.63 1.49
C PRO A 209 -7.56 13.55 2.43
N GLU A 210 -8.50 14.49 2.34
CA GLU A 210 -9.70 14.48 3.20
C GLU A 210 -10.59 13.27 2.92
N ARG A 211 -10.75 12.90 1.65
CA ARG A 211 -11.52 11.71 1.25
C ARG A 211 -10.85 10.43 1.70
N LEU A 212 -9.53 10.35 1.57
CA LEU A 212 -8.77 9.21 2.07
C LEU A 212 -8.91 9.05 3.58
N VAL A 213 -8.79 10.15 4.34
CA VAL A 213 -8.97 10.16 5.79
C VAL A 213 -10.40 9.75 6.17
N GLU A 214 -11.42 10.28 5.48
CA GLU A 214 -12.83 9.92 5.70
C GLU A 214 -13.04 8.40 5.60
N HIS A 215 -12.50 7.76 4.55
CA HIS A 215 -12.57 6.31 4.39
C HIS A 215 -11.84 5.56 5.51
N ILE A 216 -10.61 5.95 5.86
CA ILE A 216 -9.83 5.30 6.91
C ILE A 216 -10.53 5.42 8.27
N GLU A 217 -11.06 6.59 8.62
CA GLU A 217 -11.78 6.81 9.88
C GLU A 217 -13.09 6.02 9.95
N ARG A 218 -13.82 5.90 8.85
CA ARG A 218 -15.02 5.07 8.79
C ARG A 218 -14.68 3.59 9.02
N ILE A 219 -13.61 3.10 8.40
CA ILE A 219 -13.12 1.73 8.61
C ILE A 219 -12.71 1.56 10.08
N ALA A 220 -11.98 2.51 10.65
CA ALA A 220 -11.54 2.45 12.04
C ALA A 220 -12.70 2.35 13.03
N LYS A 221 -13.75 3.18 12.86
CA LYS A 221 -14.96 3.14 13.69
C LYS A 221 -15.66 1.79 13.59
N SER A 222 -15.87 1.29 12.37
CA SER A 222 -16.48 -0.03 12.13
C SER A 222 -15.70 -1.17 12.80
N ARG A 223 -14.37 -1.12 12.79
CA ARG A 223 -13.53 -2.14 13.45
C ARG A 223 -13.60 -2.07 14.98
N ALA A 224 -13.59 -0.87 15.54
CA ALA A 224 -13.70 -0.69 16.99
C ALA A 224 -15.05 -1.20 17.55
N GLU A 225 -16.13 -1.11 16.77
CA GLU A 225 -17.46 -1.63 17.17
C GLU A 225 -17.56 -3.16 17.11
N LEU A 226 -16.70 -3.83 16.34
CA LEU A 226 -16.74 -5.29 16.11
C LEU A 226 -15.76 -6.08 16.99
N LEU A 227 -14.75 -5.43 17.58
CA LEU A 227 -13.80 -6.07 18.47
C LEU A 227 -14.33 -6.01 19.91
N PRO A 228 -14.43 -7.15 20.64
CA PRO A 228 -14.82 -7.12 22.04
C PRO A 228 -13.78 -6.35 22.86
N ALA A 229 -14.26 -5.55 23.82
CA ALA A 229 -13.45 -4.76 24.75
C ALA A 229 -12.60 -5.61 25.70
#